data_AF-K0TA91-F1
#
_entry.id   AF-K0TA91-F1
#
_cell.length_a   1.000
_cell.length_b   1.000
_cell.length_c   1.000
_cell.angle_alpha   90.00
_cell.angle_beta   90.00
_cell.angle_gamma   90.00
#
_symmetry.space_group_name_H-M   'P 1'
#
loop_
_entity.id
_entity.type
_entity.pdbx_description
1 polymer ?
#
loop_
_entity_poly.entity_id
_entity_poly.type
_entity_poly.pdbx_seq_one_letter_code
_entity_poly.pdbx_strand_id
1 'polypeptide(L)'
;MGYIIVATLAVVAVLCPVPSWDLQLVSVSSSTINQISIMLFLVRYAIIFAPPDRVGSVTGLFVAGVGFLSFVPIIALSLDIAVNGSYVRPQRMICIIALAAWFAYIVYVRRASPWPETPVLLPEDERKIARMYGVGSIEDAAYVSGKSVPAFRRLSSSSSVLDQRALLDAAFTGGAAERVMEVARRRSSIESTRNSELSTSEMSSALRRRSSMVADDECYEGDAPPPEYPIVEDGDGNSNKIEGYGAIRRGTAATSRECIVIAFNGHGGYGGRGEPSFCWMMETLGEPDDPKRVAVARSVLAPMLSCAELVGTILEMRVVGEDGREVTAASCTAFHPGSLENGTVMETGSDRYYFSLTASMEAPIFMDRELTGEKMMQRFVGFKQDSAWDDKRREYAKRKPMWYIGALGTHPKYQGRGLASRLLAVVAGWAKRDGADCYLECSKENVPFYEKCGYDVNWRSDVNVDGTCTSMFGMARVDD
;
A
#
# COMPACT_ATOMS: atom_id res chain seq x y z
N MET A 1 2.86 39.91 7.85
CA MET A 1 3.90 40.42 6.92
C MET A 1 3.32 41.01 5.63
N GLY A 2 2.30 40.42 4.99
CA GLY A 2 1.64 41.06 3.82
C GLY A 2 1.21 42.51 4.08
N TYR A 3 0.63 42.78 5.25
CA TYR A 3 0.27 44.13 5.71
C TYR A 3 1.45 45.11 5.86
N ILE A 4 2.65 44.62 6.20
CA ILE A 4 3.86 45.45 6.36
C ILE A 4 4.42 45.84 4.99
N ILE A 5 4.39 44.92 4.02
CA ILE A 5 4.80 45.20 2.64
C ILE A 5 3.81 46.16 1.97
N VAL A 6 2.49 45.99 2.18
CA VAL A 6 1.45 46.93 1.75
C VAL A 6 1.68 48.31 2.34
N ALA A 7 1.94 48.41 3.65
CA ALA A 7 2.20 49.68 4.31
C ALA A 7 3.49 50.35 3.79
N THR A 8 4.54 49.56 3.54
CA THR A 8 5.81 50.08 3.01
C THR A 8 5.65 50.57 1.57
N LEU A 9 4.92 49.84 0.73
CA LEU A 9 4.66 50.24 -0.65
C LEU A 9 3.66 51.40 -0.76
N ALA A 10 2.71 51.54 0.17
CA ALA A 10 1.86 52.72 0.29
C ALA A 10 2.66 53.97 0.67
N VAL A 11 3.66 53.84 1.55
CA VAL A 11 4.60 54.93 1.88
C VAL A 11 5.48 55.28 0.67
N VAL A 12 5.96 54.29 -0.07
CA VAL A 12 6.68 54.48 -1.35
C VAL A 12 5.80 55.19 -2.38
N ALA A 13 4.50 54.87 -2.41
CA ALA A 13 3.52 55.50 -3.32
C ALA A 13 3.41 57.00 -3.10
N VAL A 14 3.47 57.46 -1.85
CA VAL A 14 3.37 58.87 -1.50
C VAL A 14 4.66 59.63 -1.82
N LEU A 15 5.80 58.93 -1.91
CA LEU A 15 7.14 59.53 -1.97
C LEU A 15 7.80 59.52 -3.37
N CYS A 16 7.21 58.87 -4.38
CA CYS A 16 7.72 58.81 -5.75
C CYS A 16 6.80 59.53 -6.76
N PRO A 17 7.00 60.82 -7.07
CA PRO A 17 6.04 61.57 -7.86
C PRO A 17 6.04 61.13 -9.31
N VAL A 18 4.86 60.78 -9.80
CA VAL A 18 4.51 60.88 -11.23
C VAL A 18 3.76 62.21 -11.36
N PRO A 19 3.90 62.98 -12.45
CA PRO A 19 3.27 64.30 -12.59
C PRO A 19 1.72 64.30 -12.47
N SER A 20 1.07 63.13 -12.37
CA SER A 20 -0.33 62.99 -12.00
C SER A 20 -0.51 61.98 -10.87
N TRP A 21 -1.25 62.37 -9.83
CA TRP A 21 -1.59 61.53 -8.69
C TRP A 21 -2.35 60.25 -9.06
N ASP A 22 -3.20 60.32 -10.09
CA ASP A 22 -3.99 59.17 -10.54
C ASP A 22 -3.11 58.05 -11.12
N LEU A 23 -2.12 58.39 -11.97
CA LEU A 23 -1.18 57.40 -12.52
C LEU A 23 -0.25 56.84 -11.46
N GLN A 24 0.13 57.65 -10.47
CA GLN A 24 0.97 57.21 -9.36
C GLN A 24 0.24 56.19 -8.48
N LEU A 25 -1.02 56.46 -8.15
CA LEU A 25 -1.85 55.55 -7.35
C LEU A 25 -2.07 54.23 -8.09
N VAL A 26 -2.38 54.28 -9.39
CA VAL A 26 -2.59 53.08 -10.22
C VAL A 26 -1.30 52.26 -10.35
N SER A 27 -0.16 52.90 -10.62
CA SER A 27 1.13 52.22 -10.80
C SER A 27 1.60 51.53 -9.52
N VAL A 28 1.45 52.19 -8.37
CA VAL A 28 1.92 51.63 -7.10
C VAL A 28 0.98 50.55 -6.59
N SER A 29 -0.33 50.74 -6.74
CA SER A 29 -1.31 49.71 -6.41
C SER A 29 -1.09 48.45 -7.27
N SER A 30 -0.85 48.62 -8.57
CA SER A 30 -0.59 47.51 -9.49
C SER A 30 0.73 46.79 -9.17
N SER A 31 1.80 47.53 -8.89
CA SER A 31 3.10 46.96 -8.51
C SER A 31 3.03 46.21 -7.17
N THR A 32 2.27 46.74 -6.22
CA THR A 32 2.05 46.13 -4.90
C THR A 32 1.24 44.86 -5.00
N ILE A 33 0.12 44.89 -5.74
CA ILE A 33 -0.72 43.71 -5.99
C ILE A 33 0.09 42.65 -6.73
N ASN A 34 0.87 43.02 -7.75
CA ASN A 34 1.72 42.08 -8.48
C ASN A 34 2.79 41.43 -7.57
N GLN A 35 3.48 42.22 -6.74
CA GLN A 35 4.47 41.69 -5.80
C GLN A 35 3.86 40.78 -4.73
N ILE A 36 2.70 41.15 -4.18
CA ILE A 36 1.99 40.33 -3.21
C ILE A 36 1.52 39.03 -3.86
N SER A 37 0.98 39.08 -5.08
CA SER A 37 0.55 37.90 -5.83
C SER A 37 1.72 36.97 -6.15
N ILE A 38 2.87 37.50 -6.59
CA ILE A 38 4.08 36.70 -6.85
C ILE A 38 4.61 36.09 -5.56
N MET A 39 4.64 36.83 -4.45
CA MET A 39 5.12 36.30 -3.16
C MET A 39 4.16 35.28 -2.54
N LEU A 40 2.85 35.49 -2.65
CA LEU A 40 1.86 34.50 -2.24
C LEU A 40 1.95 33.25 -3.11
N PHE A 41 2.16 33.40 -4.42
CA PHE A 41 2.41 32.28 -5.32
C PHE A 41 3.69 31.53 -4.96
N LEU A 42 4.79 32.23 -4.69
CA LEU A 42 6.06 31.63 -4.28
C LEU A 42 5.95 30.86 -2.96
N VAL A 43 5.38 31.48 -1.93
CA VAL A 43 5.30 30.89 -0.60
C VAL A 43 4.29 29.75 -0.54
N ARG A 44 3.09 29.93 -1.13
CA ARG A 44 2.08 28.88 -1.10
C ARG A 44 2.32 27.81 -2.15
N TYR A 45 2.65 28.15 -3.39
CA TYR A 45 2.65 27.18 -4.48
C TYR A 45 4.04 26.68 -4.86
N ALA A 46 5.08 27.51 -4.81
CA ALA A 46 6.44 27.09 -5.19
C ALA A 46 7.25 26.46 -4.04
N ILE A 47 6.99 26.83 -2.78
CA ILE A 47 7.72 26.30 -1.61
C ILE A 47 6.94 25.18 -0.92
N ILE A 48 5.62 25.31 -0.79
CA ILE A 48 4.78 24.32 -0.09
C ILE A 48 4.20 23.25 -1.03
N PHE A 49 3.86 23.60 -2.29
CA PHE A 49 3.24 22.67 -3.24
C PHE A 49 4.10 22.26 -4.43
N ALA A 50 5.37 22.67 -4.53
CA ALA A 50 6.25 22.14 -5.58
C ALA A 50 6.73 20.74 -5.13
N PRO A 51 6.18 19.65 -5.68
CA PRO A 51 6.62 18.30 -5.34
C PRO A 51 8.06 18.12 -5.84
N PRO A 52 8.82 17.14 -5.33
CA PRO A 52 10.12 16.80 -5.87
C PRO A 52 9.99 15.98 -7.16
N ASP A 53 9.27 16.50 -8.14
CA ASP A 53 9.55 16.16 -9.53
C ASP A 53 10.55 17.17 -10.06
N ARG A 54 11.41 16.77 -11.01
CA ARG A 54 12.39 17.66 -11.68
C ARG A 54 11.81 19.04 -12.07
N VAL A 55 10.51 19.11 -12.30
CA VAL A 55 9.77 20.33 -12.62
C VAL A 55 9.73 21.33 -11.46
N GLY A 56 9.58 20.92 -10.19
CA GLY A 56 9.47 21.83 -9.03
C GLY A 56 10.76 22.62 -8.77
N SER A 57 11.91 21.94 -8.71
CA SER A 57 13.21 22.58 -8.52
C SER A 57 13.64 23.44 -9.72
N VAL A 58 13.33 22.99 -10.94
CA VAL A 58 13.58 23.77 -12.16
C VAL A 58 12.65 24.97 -12.25
N THR A 59 11.39 24.86 -11.83
CA THR A 59 10.44 25.98 -11.77
C THR A 59 10.84 26.96 -10.68
N GLY A 60 11.28 26.48 -9.50
CA GLY A 60 11.82 27.33 -8.44
C GLY A 60 13.08 28.08 -8.88
N LEU A 61 14.02 27.41 -9.56
CA LEU A 61 15.22 28.03 -10.11
C LEU A 61 14.92 28.97 -11.28
N PHE A 62 13.94 28.62 -12.13
CA PHE A 62 13.47 29.45 -13.23
C PHE A 62 12.78 30.71 -12.70
N VAL A 63 11.92 30.60 -11.67
CA VAL A 63 11.27 31.76 -11.05
C VAL A 63 12.26 32.59 -10.25
N ALA A 64 13.24 31.98 -9.58
CA ALA A 64 14.36 32.72 -8.96
C ALA A 64 15.20 33.44 -10.04
N GLY A 65 15.45 32.79 -11.17
CA GLY A 65 16.18 33.35 -12.31
C GLY A 65 15.42 34.47 -13.02
N VAL A 66 14.13 34.29 -13.31
CA VAL A 66 13.23 35.30 -13.88
C VAL A 66 13.01 36.44 -12.90
N GLY A 67 12.86 36.13 -11.61
CA GLY A 67 12.81 37.11 -10.53
C GLY A 67 14.10 37.93 -10.45
N PHE A 68 15.27 37.30 -10.55
CA PHE A 68 16.57 37.98 -10.58
C PHE A 68 16.73 38.84 -11.85
N LEU A 69 16.38 38.29 -13.02
CA LEU A 69 16.41 38.98 -14.31
C LEU A 69 15.45 40.16 -14.39
N SER A 70 14.35 40.15 -13.63
CA SER A 70 13.41 41.27 -13.53
C SER A 70 13.76 42.26 -12.42
N PHE A 71 14.37 41.81 -11.32
CA PHE A 71 14.81 42.69 -10.22
C PHE A 71 15.99 43.59 -10.61
N VAL A 72 17.00 43.05 -11.31
CA VAL A 72 18.24 43.78 -11.62
C VAL A 72 17.97 45.00 -12.51
N PRO A 73 17.18 44.92 -13.61
CA PRO A 73 16.85 46.10 -14.42
C PRO A 73 15.98 47.11 -13.68
N ILE A 74 15.03 46.66 -12.85
CA ILE A 74 14.18 47.56 -12.05
C ILE A 74 15.03 48.34 -11.04
N ILE A 75 15.96 47.67 -10.37
CA ILE A 75 16.92 48.29 -9.44
C ILE A 75 17.89 49.20 -10.19
N ALA A 76 18.43 48.77 -11.34
CA ALA A 76 19.35 49.58 -12.14
C ALA A 76 18.70 50.85 -12.69
N LEU A 77 17.47 50.75 -13.23
CA LEU A 77 16.68 51.89 -13.70
C LEU A 77 16.28 52.80 -12.53
N SER A 78 15.90 52.22 -11.39
CA SER A 78 15.64 52.97 -10.16
C SER A 78 16.88 53.70 -9.65
N LEU A 79 18.06 53.09 -9.74
CA LEU A 79 19.34 53.69 -9.35
C LEU A 79 19.79 54.77 -10.33
N ASP A 80 19.57 54.60 -11.64
CA ASP A 80 19.86 55.62 -12.66
C ASP A 80 18.98 56.86 -12.49
N ILE A 81 17.68 56.67 -12.28
CA ILE A 81 16.74 57.74 -11.88
C ILE A 81 17.19 58.39 -10.56
N ALA A 82 17.73 57.58 -9.63
CA ALA A 82 18.26 58.02 -8.34
C ALA A 82 19.70 58.54 -8.37
N VAL A 83 20.36 58.66 -9.52
CA VAL A 83 21.68 59.31 -9.63
C VAL A 83 21.55 60.63 -10.40
N ASN A 84 20.64 60.67 -11.38
CA ASN A 84 20.54 61.78 -12.33
C ASN A 84 19.33 62.71 -12.13
N GLY A 85 18.43 62.44 -11.17
CA GLY A 85 17.20 63.23 -10.93
C GLY A 85 17.03 63.79 -9.51
N SER A 86 16.09 64.70 -9.31
CA SER A 86 15.78 65.31 -8.00
C SER A 86 15.27 64.31 -6.92
N TYR A 87 15.05 63.05 -7.30
CA TYR A 87 14.47 61.99 -6.47
C TYR A 87 15.49 60.97 -5.94
N VAL A 88 16.79 61.29 -6.02
CA VAL A 88 17.92 60.48 -5.50
C VAL A 88 17.72 60.05 -4.04
N ARG A 89 17.37 60.98 -3.15
CA ARG A 89 17.34 60.74 -1.71
C ARG A 89 16.16 59.85 -1.26
N PRO A 90 14.91 60.11 -1.69
CA PRO A 90 13.78 59.23 -1.38
C PRO A 90 13.99 57.81 -1.91
N GLN A 91 14.47 57.66 -3.14
CA GLN A 91 14.65 56.35 -3.76
C GLN A 91 15.71 55.51 -3.02
N ARG A 92 16.82 56.13 -2.59
CA ARG A 92 17.84 55.45 -1.77
C ARG A 92 17.28 54.95 -0.44
N MET A 93 16.45 55.75 0.24
CA MET A 93 15.83 55.32 1.50
C MET A 93 14.89 54.12 1.29
N ILE A 94 14.11 54.13 0.21
CA ILE A 94 13.21 53.02 -0.14
C ILE A 94 14.01 51.74 -0.39
N CYS A 95 15.09 51.81 -1.16
CA CYS A 95 15.96 50.66 -1.40
C CYS A 95 16.54 50.10 -0.09
N ILE A 96 16.97 50.95 0.83
CA ILE A 96 17.51 50.54 2.14
C ILE A 96 16.42 49.85 2.99
N ILE A 97 15.21 50.41 3.05
CA ILE A 97 14.10 49.83 3.80
C ILE A 97 13.69 48.48 3.19
N ALA A 98 13.62 48.37 1.87
CA ALA A 98 13.31 47.12 1.18
C ALA A 98 14.37 46.04 1.46
N LEU A 99 15.66 46.39 1.40
CA LEU A 99 16.75 45.48 1.75
C LEU A 99 16.68 45.02 3.22
N ALA A 100 16.40 45.94 4.14
CA ALA A 100 16.24 45.62 5.56
C ALA A 100 15.04 44.69 5.82
N ALA A 101 13.91 44.94 5.15
CA ALA A 101 12.72 44.10 5.23
C ALA A 101 12.98 42.68 4.67
N TRP A 102 13.73 42.58 3.58
CA TRP A 102 14.17 41.29 3.02
C TRP A 102 15.09 40.53 3.97
N PHE A 103 16.08 41.21 4.55
CA PHE A 103 16.97 40.59 5.54
C PHE A 103 16.18 40.09 6.76
N ALA A 104 15.27 40.91 7.28
CA ALA A 104 14.39 40.54 8.38
C ALA A 104 13.48 39.34 8.01
N TYR A 105 12.99 39.28 6.77
CA TYR A 105 12.21 38.15 6.28
C TYR A 105 13.04 36.86 6.18
N ILE A 106 14.27 36.91 5.66
CA ILE A 106 15.17 35.75 5.59
C ILE A 106 15.47 35.23 7.01
N VAL A 107 15.76 36.13 7.96
CA VAL A 107 15.98 35.78 9.37
C VAL A 107 14.71 35.18 9.98
N TYR A 108 13.54 35.75 9.69
CA TYR A 108 12.25 35.24 10.18
C TYR A 108 11.96 33.85 9.62
N VAL A 109 12.04 33.63 8.30
CA VAL A 109 11.82 32.32 7.68
C VAL A 109 12.77 31.29 8.28
N ARG A 110 14.07 31.62 8.40
CA ARG A 110 15.05 30.72 9.00
C ARG A 110 14.74 30.35 10.46
N ARG A 111 14.08 31.24 11.23
CA ARG A 111 13.72 31.00 12.63
C ARG A 111 12.34 30.35 12.82
N ALA A 112 11.34 30.78 12.06
CA ALA A 112 9.94 30.39 12.23
C ALA A 112 9.56 29.16 11.38
N SER A 113 10.28 28.93 10.29
CA SER A 113 10.07 27.79 9.40
C SER A 113 11.44 27.35 8.87
N PRO A 114 12.27 26.70 9.72
CA PRO A 114 13.55 26.16 9.28
C PRO A 114 13.33 25.33 8.02
N TRP A 115 14.20 25.51 7.04
CA TRP A 115 14.10 24.84 5.76
C TRP A 115 14.09 23.34 6.02
N PRO A 116 13.18 22.57 5.40
CA PRO A 116 13.11 21.15 5.66
C PRO A 116 14.47 20.52 5.33
N GLU A 117 15.09 19.88 6.32
CA GLU A 117 16.41 19.23 6.19
C GLU A 117 16.39 17.98 5.31
N THR A 118 15.19 17.56 4.93
CA THR A 118 14.88 16.43 4.06
C THR A 118 13.77 16.81 3.10
N PRO A 119 13.78 16.30 1.87
CA PRO A 119 12.67 16.51 0.95
C PRO A 119 11.36 16.03 1.57
N VAL A 120 10.30 16.81 1.37
CA VAL A 120 8.95 16.49 1.80
C VAL A 120 8.35 15.59 0.72
N LEU A 121 8.01 14.37 1.10
CA LEU A 121 7.32 13.40 0.24
C LEU A 121 5.81 13.55 0.43
N LEU A 122 5.03 13.28 -0.62
CA LEU A 122 3.57 13.22 -0.49
C LEU A 122 3.19 12.00 0.35
N PRO A 123 2.10 12.05 1.16
CA PRO A 123 1.66 10.92 1.96
C PRO A 123 1.43 9.63 1.16
N GLU A 124 1.06 9.74 -0.12
CA GLU A 124 0.88 8.62 -1.03
C GLU A 124 2.22 7.98 -1.41
N ASP A 125 3.25 8.80 -1.68
CA ASP A 125 4.60 8.34 -1.98
C ASP A 125 5.27 7.74 -0.74
N GLU A 126 5.07 8.36 0.42
CA GLU A 126 5.54 7.83 1.71
C GLU A 126 4.96 6.44 1.97
N ARG A 127 3.64 6.27 1.78
CA ARG A 127 2.98 4.97 1.91
C ARG A 127 3.49 3.96 0.88
N LYS A 128 3.67 4.37 -0.38
CA LYS A 128 4.19 3.49 -1.44
C LYS A 128 5.61 3.01 -1.15
N ILE A 129 6.47 3.89 -0.65
CA ILE A 129 7.83 3.55 -0.24
C ILE A 129 7.81 2.62 0.98
N ALA A 130 7.00 2.93 1.99
CA ALA A 130 6.89 2.12 3.20
C ALA A 130 6.45 0.67 2.91
N ARG A 131 5.53 0.48 1.95
CA ARG A 131 5.05 -0.85 1.53
C ARG A 131 6.16 -1.77 1.03
N MET A 132 7.23 -1.23 0.43
CA MET A 132 8.39 -2.03 0.00
C MET A 132 9.12 -2.68 1.17
N TYR A 133 8.97 -2.13 2.38
CA TYR A 133 9.57 -2.62 3.63
C TYR A 133 8.57 -3.42 4.48
N GLY A 134 7.41 -3.79 3.93
CA GLY A 134 6.38 -4.51 4.68
C GLY A 134 5.67 -3.67 5.74
N VAL A 135 5.66 -2.34 5.61
CA VAL A 135 5.12 -1.45 6.65
C VAL A 135 4.30 -0.28 6.08
N GLY A 136 3.52 0.39 6.94
CA GLY A 136 2.57 1.44 6.54
C GLY A 136 3.06 2.88 6.71
N SER A 137 4.24 3.11 7.30
CA SER A 137 4.79 4.45 7.53
C SER A 137 6.28 4.55 7.20
N ILE A 138 6.76 5.76 6.88
CA ILE A 138 8.19 6.02 6.63
C ILE A 138 9.03 5.82 7.89
N GLU A 139 8.48 6.14 9.06
CA GLU A 139 9.14 5.93 10.34
C GLU A 139 9.43 4.45 10.58
N ASP A 140 8.44 3.60 10.30
CA ASP A 140 8.60 2.15 10.38
C ASP A 140 9.53 1.62 9.29
N ALA A 141 9.47 2.18 8.08
CA ALA A 141 10.36 1.78 6.99
C ALA A 141 11.82 2.12 7.31
N ALA A 142 12.06 3.30 7.89
CA ALA A 142 13.37 3.70 8.37
C ALA A 142 13.87 2.72 9.45
N TYR A 143 13.03 2.38 10.44
CA TYR A 143 13.35 1.40 11.47
C TYR A 143 13.67 0.01 10.86
N VAL A 144 12.82 -0.51 9.98
CA VAL A 144 13.01 -1.80 9.30
C VAL A 144 14.28 -1.79 8.44
N SER A 145 14.63 -0.67 7.81
CA SER A 145 15.89 -0.55 7.05
C SER A 145 17.14 -0.36 7.93
N GLY A 146 16.98 -0.21 9.25
CA GLY A 146 18.08 0.08 10.17
C GLY A 146 18.67 1.49 10.02
N LYS A 147 17.87 2.46 9.53
CA LYS A 147 18.28 3.85 9.29
C LYS A 147 17.48 4.82 10.14
N SER A 148 18.01 6.03 10.34
CA SER A 148 17.23 7.13 10.91
C SER A 148 16.25 7.69 9.88
N VAL A 149 15.11 8.24 10.33
CA VAL A 149 14.10 8.84 9.45
C VAL A 149 14.68 9.89 8.49
N PRO A 150 15.54 10.83 8.94
CA PRO A 150 16.13 11.81 8.02
C PRO A 150 17.06 11.18 6.98
N ALA A 151 17.85 10.17 7.37
CA ALA A 151 18.74 9.47 6.45
C ALA A 151 17.95 8.66 5.41
N PHE A 152 16.87 8.00 5.84
CA PHE A 152 15.98 7.25 4.97
C PHE A 152 15.29 8.15 3.94
N ARG A 153 14.72 9.30 4.36
CA ARG A 153 14.11 10.28 3.46
C ARG A 153 15.11 10.82 2.43
N ARG A 154 16.34 11.15 2.86
CA ARG A 154 17.40 11.59 1.94
C ARG A 154 17.74 10.53 0.89
N LEU A 155 17.94 9.28 1.32
CA LEU A 155 18.29 8.19 0.41
C LEU A 155 17.15 7.84 -0.55
N SER A 156 15.90 7.84 -0.07
CA SER A 156 14.73 7.51 -0.90
C SER A 156 14.44 8.57 -1.95
N SER A 157 14.76 9.83 -1.65
CA SER A 157 14.71 10.94 -2.61
C SER A 157 15.94 11.06 -3.51
N SER A 158 16.98 10.23 -3.31
CA SER A 158 18.21 10.32 -4.07
C SER A 158 18.00 9.87 -5.51
N SER A 159 18.55 10.61 -6.46
CA SER A 159 18.63 10.20 -7.86
C SER A 159 19.78 9.20 -8.13
N SER A 160 20.59 8.91 -7.12
CA SER A 160 21.68 7.95 -7.22
C SER A 160 21.15 6.52 -7.24
N VAL A 161 21.47 5.78 -8.29
CA VAL A 161 21.11 4.35 -8.40
C VAL A 161 21.73 3.53 -7.26
N LEU A 162 22.92 3.91 -6.79
CA LEU A 162 23.58 3.22 -5.67
C LEU A 162 22.83 3.39 -4.36
N ASP A 163 22.26 4.58 -4.12
CA ASP A 163 21.50 4.86 -2.90
C ASP A 163 20.16 4.11 -2.91
N GLN A 164 19.48 4.10 -4.06
CA GLN A 164 18.24 3.34 -4.25
C GLN A 164 18.48 1.84 -4.08
N ARG A 165 19.59 1.32 -4.61
CA ARG A 165 19.98 -0.09 -4.44
C ARG A 165 20.30 -0.41 -2.97
N ALA A 166 21.06 0.44 -2.28
CA ALA A 166 21.37 0.23 -0.88
C ALA A 166 20.13 0.25 0.02
N LEU A 167 19.11 1.05 -0.33
CA LEU A 167 17.82 1.04 0.33
C LEU A 167 17.04 -0.25 0.06
N LEU A 168 16.99 -0.68 -1.20
CA LEU A 168 16.32 -1.92 -1.59
C LEU A 168 16.96 -3.13 -0.88
N ASP A 169 18.30 -3.20 -0.87
CA ASP A 169 19.05 -4.24 -0.19
C ASP A 169 18.72 -4.30 1.31
N ALA A 170 18.52 -3.14 1.95
CA ALA A 170 18.18 -3.08 3.37
C ALA A 170 16.77 -3.60 3.68
N ALA A 171 15.85 -3.61 2.70
CA ALA A 171 14.51 -4.16 2.85
C ALA A 171 14.52 -5.69 2.95
N PHE A 172 15.51 -6.34 2.35
CA PHE A 172 15.52 -7.78 2.13
C PHE A 172 16.59 -8.52 2.95
N THR A 173 16.72 -8.20 4.23
CA THR A 173 17.66 -8.87 5.17
C THR A 173 16.90 -9.65 6.22
N GLY A 174 17.46 -10.73 6.77
CA GLY A 174 16.85 -11.47 7.88
C GLY A 174 16.51 -10.59 9.08
N GLY A 175 17.40 -9.66 9.43
CA GLY A 175 17.13 -8.66 10.46
C GLY A 175 15.99 -7.70 10.12
N ALA A 176 15.71 -7.43 8.84
CA ALA A 176 14.55 -6.63 8.44
C ALA A 176 13.24 -7.39 8.70
N ALA A 177 13.17 -8.69 8.37
CA ALA A 177 11.99 -9.51 8.64
C ALA A 177 11.65 -9.56 10.15
N GLU A 178 12.66 -9.67 11.01
CA GLU A 178 12.47 -9.60 12.47
C GLU A 178 11.97 -8.22 12.93
N ARG A 179 12.51 -7.13 12.37
CA ARG A 179 12.06 -5.76 12.67
C ARG A 179 10.63 -5.52 12.20
N VAL A 180 10.20 -6.11 11.08
CA VAL A 180 8.79 -6.06 10.63
C VAL A 180 7.88 -6.74 11.66
N MET A 181 8.27 -7.90 12.17
CA MET A 181 7.52 -8.58 13.24
C MET A 181 7.43 -7.72 14.50
N GLU A 182 8.49 -7.00 14.87
CA GLU A 182 8.46 -6.11 16.01
C GLU A 182 7.52 -4.91 15.81
N VAL A 183 7.54 -4.30 14.61
CA VAL A 183 6.56 -3.27 14.23
C VAL A 183 5.14 -3.83 14.31
N ALA A 184 4.92 -5.06 13.81
CA ALA A 184 3.61 -5.71 13.84
C ALA A 184 3.11 -5.94 15.27
N ARG A 185 3.98 -6.44 16.17
CA ARG A 185 3.65 -6.61 17.61
C ARG A 185 3.34 -5.27 18.27
N ARG A 186 4.16 -4.25 18.02
CA ARG A 186 3.97 -2.91 18.59
C ARG A 186 2.66 -2.28 18.14
N ARG A 187 2.33 -2.36 16.85
CA ARG A 187 1.05 -1.83 16.33
C ARG A 187 -0.13 -2.63 16.84
N SER A 188 -0.04 -3.96 16.87
CA SER A 188 -1.09 -4.80 17.46
C SER A 188 -1.28 -4.56 18.95
N SER A 189 -0.23 -4.23 19.71
CA SER A 189 -0.31 -3.97 21.16
C SER A 189 -0.80 -2.57 21.49
N ILE A 190 -0.41 -1.55 20.71
CA ILE A 190 -0.96 -0.20 20.80
C ILE A 190 -2.47 -0.27 20.58
N GLU A 191 -2.90 -1.02 19.57
CA GLU A 191 -4.32 -1.25 19.31
C GLU A 191 -4.98 -2.02 20.47
N SER A 192 -4.31 -3.03 21.04
CA SER A 192 -4.81 -3.73 22.22
C SER A 192 -4.92 -2.84 23.47
N THR A 193 -4.05 -1.83 23.62
CA THR A 193 -4.02 -0.93 24.78
C THR A 193 -5.05 0.19 24.65
N ARG A 194 -5.22 0.73 23.43
CA ARG A 194 -6.31 1.66 23.09
C ARG A 194 -7.69 1.02 23.36
N ASN A 195 -7.78 -0.30 23.23
CA ASN A 195 -8.99 -1.08 23.50
C ASN A 195 -9.16 -1.53 24.97
N SER A 196 -8.10 -1.59 25.79
CA SER A 196 -8.19 -1.98 27.21
C SER A 196 -8.62 -0.84 28.13
N GLU A 197 -8.61 0.40 27.65
CA GLU A 197 -9.25 1.55 28.30
C GLU A 197 -10.79 1.54 28.20
N LEU A 198 -11.36 0.63 27.39
CA LEU A 198 -12.77 0.26 27.38
C LEU A 198 -12.99 -0.98 28.27
N SER A 199 -14.03 -0.95 29.11
CA SER A 199 -14.12 -1.73 30.35
C SER A 199 -14.03 -3.27 30.21
N THR A 200 -13.53 -3.90 31.29
CA THR A 200 -13.16 -5.32 31.43
C THR A 200 -14.30 -6.35 31.24
N SER A 201 -15.54 -5.89 31.10
CA SER A 201 -16.70 -6.74 30.78
C SER A 201 -16.80 -7.05 29.26
N GLU A 202 -16.07 -6.31 28.42
CA GLU A 202 -16.22 -6.35 26.97
C GLU A 202 -15.17 -7.19 26.24
N MET A 203 -14.14 -7.70 26.92
CA MET A 203 -12.98 -8.34 26.25
C MET A 203 -13.32 -9.66 25.52
N SER A 204 -14.31 -10.43 25.99
CA SER A 204 -14.83 -11.61 25.29
C SER A 204 -15.80 -11.25 24.15
N SER A 205 -16.45 -10.10 24.25
CA SER A 205 -17.25 -9.51 23.17
C SER A 205 -16.43 -8.74 22.14
N ALA A 206 -15.20 -8.30 22.48
CA ALA A 206 -14.28 -7.57 21.60
C ALA A 206 -13.71 -8.46 20.50
N LEU A 207 -13.46 -9.74 20.79
CA LEU A 207 -13.12 -10.73 19.78
C LEU A 207 -14.31 -11.01 18.82
N ARG A 208 -15.56 -10.81 19.25
CA ARG A 208 -16.76 -10.89 18.40
C ARG A 208 -17.11 -9.56 17.70
N ARG A 209 -16.80 -8.41 18.31
CA ARG A 209 -16.90 -7.05 17.71
C ARG A 209 -15.81 -6.79 16.67
N ARG A 210 -14.83 -7.69 16.53
CA ARG A 210 -13.70 -7.54 15.60
C ARG A 210 -14.07 -7.53 14.12
N SER A 211 -15.34 -7.72 13.80
CA SER A 211 -15.88 -7.49 12.47
C SER A 211 -16.24 -6.03 12.17
N SER A 212 -16.27 -5.13 13.15
CA SER A 212 -16.70 -3.74 12.93
C SER A 212 -15.55 -2.73 12.89
N MET A 213 -14.29 -3.16 12.78
CA MET A 213 -13.14 -2.25 12.67
C MET A 213 -12.63 -2.18 11.21
N VAL A 214 -13.43 -1.51 10.39
CA VAL A 214 -13.02 -0.83 9.14
C VAL A 214 -13.53 0.59 9.27
N ALA A 215 -12.85 1.41 10.06
CA ALA A 215 -13.23 2.80 10.28
C ALA A 215 -11.96 3.65 10.31
N ASP A 216 -11.40 3.89 9.12
CA ASP A 216 -10.61 5.09 8.81
C ASP A 216 -10.50 5.34 7.28
N ASP A 217 -11.43 4.82 6.47
CA ASP A 217 -11.66 5.26 5.08
C ASP A 217 -13.18 5.38 4.88
N GLU A 218 -13.65 6.50 4.30
CA GLU A 218 -15.04 7.01 4.23
C GLU A 218 -16.09 6.13 3.49
N CYS A 219 -16.02 4.79 3.52
CA CYS A 219 -16.90 3.90 2.76
C CYS A 219 -17.66 2.82 3.57
N TYR A 220 -17.65 2.83 4.90
CA TYR A 220 -18.31 1.80 5.71
C TYR A 220 -19.57 2.33 6.42
N GLU A 221 -20.71 2.32 5.73
CA GLU A 221 -22.03 2.42 6.39
C GLU A 221 -22.47 1.01 6.83
N GLY A 222 -22.22 0.64 8.10
CA GLY A 222 -22.87 -0.52 8.71
C GLY A 222 -22.13 -1.15 9.88
N ASP A 223 -22.60 -0.92 11.10
CA ASP A 223 -22.16 -1.54 12.38
C ASP A 223 -22.50 -3.05 12.51
N ALA A 224 -22.77 -3.76 11.41
CA ALA A 224 -23.18 -5.17 11.46
C ALA A 224 -21.95 -6.11 11.47
N PRO A 225 -21.93 -7.14 12.34
CA PRO A 225 -20.94 -8.22 12.25
C PRO A 225 -21.04 -8.91 10.87
N PRO A 226 -20.00 -9.64 10.42
CA PRO A 226 -19.98 -10.14 9.07
C PRO A 226 -21.08 -11.22 9.03
N PRO A 227 -21.91 -11.25 7.98
CA PRO A 227 -22.94 -12.26 7.91
C PRO A 227 -22.31 -13.65 8.10
N GLU A 228 -22.77 -14.40 9.11
CA GLU A 228 -22.38 -15.80 9.25
C GLU A 228 -23.02 -16.54 8.08
N TYR A 229 -22.19 -16.92 7.11
CA TYR A 229 -22.65 -17.70 5.97
C TYR A 229 -22.90 -19.13 6.42
N PRO A 230 -24.17 -19.58 6.41
CA PRO A 230 -24.46 -20.96 6.75
C PRO A 230 -23.76 -21.85 5.72
N ILE A 231 -23.07 -22.86 6.22
CA ILE A 231 -22.69 -24.01 5.41
C ILE A 231 -23.99 -24.80 5.29
N VAL A 232 -24.81 -24.46 4.29
CA VAL A 232 -26.12 -25.08 4.11
C VAL A 232 -25.90 -26.57 3.87
N GLU A 233 -26.29 -27.40 4.85
CA GLU A 233 -26.67 -28.78 4.55
C GLU A 233 -27.93 -28.64 3.69
N ASP A 234 -27.83 -28.88 2.37
CA ASP A 234 -29.04 -28.93 1.56
C ASP A 234 -30.02 -29.88 2.24
N GLY A 235 -31.32 -29.57 2.17
CA GLY A 235 -32.39 -30.34 2.83
C GLY A 235 -32.47 -31.83 2.46
N ASP A 236 -31.67 -32.28 1.49
CA ASP A 236 -31.25 -33.67 1.34
C ASP A 236 -29.86 -33.83 1.96
N GLY A 237 -29.78 -34.42 3.17
CA GLY A 237 -28.56 -34.59 3.99
C GLY A 237 -27.41 -35.44 3.38
N ASN A 238 -27.32 -35.48 2.05
CA ASN A 238 -26.42 -36.27 1.23
C ASN A 238 -25.61 -35.42 0.20
N SER A 239 -25.99 -34.18 -0.11
CA SER A 239 -25.32 -33.39 -1.17
C SER A 239 -23.88 -32.96 -0.80
N ASN A 240 -23.61 -32.72 0.49
CA ASN A 240 -22.29 -32.31 0.98
C ASN A 240 -21.40 -33.46 1.45
N LYS A 241 -21.89 -34.70 1.40
CA LYS A 241 -21.11 -35.90 1.74
C LYS A 241 -20.57 -36.54 0.47
N ILE A 242 -19.29 -36.89 0.50
CA ILE A 242 -18.70 -37.84 -0.46
C ILE A 242 -18.43 -39.11 0.35
N GLU A 243 -18.69 -40.26 -0.24
CA GLU A 243 -18.37 -41.54 0.41
C GLU A 243 -16.90 -41.58 0.82
N GLY A 244 -16.63 -41.79 2.11
CA GLY A 244 -15.29 -41.74 2.69
C GLY A 244 -14.79 -40.34 3.10
N TYR A 245 -15.58 -39.27 2.94
CA TYR A 245 -15.23 -37.91 3.37
C TYR A 245 -16.28 -37.32 4.32
N GLY A 246 -15.82 -36.50 5.26
CA GLY A 246 -16.67 -35.68 6.10
C GLY A 246 -17.39 -34.59 5.30
N ALA A 247 -18.47 -34.07 5.88
CA ALA A 247 -19.18 -32.91 5.31
C ALA A 247 -18.26 -31.69 5.26
N ILE A 248 -18.55 -30.79 4.31
CA ILE A 248 -17.91 -29.46 4.27
C ILE A 248 -18.19 -28.77 5.61
N ARG A 249 -17.16 -28.21 6.22
CA ARG A 249 -17.27 -27.49 7.50
C ARG A 249 -16.36 -26.28 7.55
N ARG A 250 -16.55 -25.44 8.57
CA ARG A 250 -15.68 -24.30 8.83
C ARG A 250 -14.35 -24.80 9.41
N GLY A 251 -13.26 -24.42 8.77
CA GLY A 251 -11.90 -24.69 9.21
C GLY A 251 -11.29 -23.54 10.00
N THR A 252 -10.06 -23.74 10.46
CA THR A 252 -9.19 -22.71 11.04
C THR A 252 -7.88 -22.62 10.27
N ALA A 253 -7.13 -21.54 10.48
CA ALA A 253 -5.81 -21.39 9.88
C ALA A 253 -4.90 -22.55 10.29
N ALA A 254 -5.02 -23.06 11.52
CA ALA A 254 -4.24 -24.20 12.00
C ALA A 254 -4.58 -25.50 11.27
N THR A 255 -5.87 -25.79 11.05
CA THR A 255 -6.32 -27.04 10.41
C THR A 255 -6.13 -27.06 8.90
N SER A 256 -6.13 -25.89 8.25
CA SER A 256 -5.94 -25.77 6.80
C SER A 256 -4.48 -25.67 6.37
N ARG A 257 -3.59 -25.23 7.28
CA ARG A 257 -2.20 -24.88 6.96
C ARG A 257 -1.47 -25.95 6.17
N GLU A 258 -1.48 -27.17 6.68
CA GLU A 258 -0.74 -28.29 6.06
C GLU A 258 -1.26 -28.57 4.65
N CYS A 259 -2.59 -28.68 4.48
CA CYS A 259 -3.21 -28.93 3.19
C CYS A 259 -2.89 -27.84 2.17
N ILE A 260 -2.99 -26.56 2.56
CA ILE A 260 -2.73 -25.43 1.67
C ILE A 260 -1.24 -25.32 1.32
N VAL A 261 -0.36 -25.45 2.31
CA VAL A 261 1.10 -25.39 2.08
C VAL A 261 1.54 -26.52 1.16
N ILE A 262 1.13 -27.77 1.40
CA ILE A 262 1.46 -28.91 0.52
C ILE A 262 0.88 -28.72 -0.88
N ALA A 263 -0.36 -28.22 -1.00
CA ALA A 263 -1.01 -28.04 -2.28
C ALA A 263 -0.29 -27.00 -3.17
N PHE A 264 0.07 -25.86 -2.59
CA PHE A 264 0.77 -24.77 -3.28
C PHE A 264 2.24 -25.11 -3.53
N ASN A 265 2.89 -25.74 -2.55
CA ASN A 265 4.31 -26.05 -2.60
C ASN A 265 4.58 -27.38 -3.32
N GLY A 266 4.17 -27.51 -4.58
CA GLY A 266 4.64 -28.57 -5.48
C GLY A 266 3.80 -29.85 -5.56
N HIS A 267 2.96 -30.16 -4.58
CA HIS A 267 2.33 -31.49 -4.53
C HIS A 267 0.84 -31.53 -4.92
N GLY A 268 0.11 -30.40 -4.96
CA GLY A 268 -1.36 -30.46 -4.96
C GLY A 268 -2.16 -29.43 -5.76
N GLY A 269 -1.63 -28.88 -6.85
CA GLY A 269 -2.42 -28.09 -7.83
C GLY A 269 -3.08 -28.95 -8.92
N TYR A 270 -3.62 -28.31 -9.96
CA TYR A 270 -4.45 -28.99 -10.97
C TYR A 270 -3.70 -30.10 -11.72
N GLY A 271 -4.32 -31.28 -11.78
CA GLY A 271 -3.75 -32.46 -12.45
C GLY A 271 -2.56 -33.09 -11.75
N GLY A 272 -2.40 -32.95 -10.43
CA GLY A 272 -1.30 -33.55 -9.68
C GLY A 272 0.00 -32.75 -9.68
N ARG A 273 -0.02 -31.51 -10.18
CA ARG A 273 1.15 -30.60 -10.23
C ARG A 273 0.93 -29.43 -9.29
N GLY A 274 1.93 -28.99 -8.52
CA GLY A 274 1.80 -27.83 -7.63
C GLY A 274 1.44 -26.52 -8.32
N GLU A 275 1.20 -25.45 -7.55
CA GLU A 275 0.82 -24.14 -8.08
C GLU A 275 1.95 -23.56 -8.96
N PRO A 276 1.77 -23.41 -10.29
CA PRO A 276 2.87 -23.14 -11.22
C PRO A 276 3.63 -21.84 -10.93
N SER A 277 2.93 -20.74 -10.68
CA SER A 277 3.56 -19.46 -10.33
C SER A 277 4.32 -19.53 -8.99
N PHE A 278 3.77 -20.25 -8.01
CA PHE A 278 4.40 -20.46 -6.72
C PHE A 278 5.64 -21.36 -6.83
N CYS A 279 5.55 -22.45 -7.60
CA CYS A 279 6.67 -23.33 -7.91
C CYS A 279 7.77 -22.60 -8.69
N TRP A 280 7.40 -21.81 -9.69
CA TRP A 280 8.33 -20.96 -10.44
C TRP A 280 9.06 -19.99 -9.53
N MET A 281 8.37 -19.34 -8.59
CA MET A 281 9.00 -18.44 -7.64
C MET A 281 9.99 -19.17 -6.72
N MET A 282 9.61 -20.35 -6.24
CA MET A 282 10.32 -21.10 -5.19
C MET A 282 11.35 -22.12 -5.71
N GLU A 283 11.44 -22.30 -7.03
CA GLU A 283 12.30 -23.29 -7.71
C GLU A 283 13.75 -23.26 -7.22
N THR A 284 14.29 -22.07 -6.96
CA THR A 284 15.69 -21.90 -6.55
C THR A 284 15.97 -22.30 -5.09
N LEU A 285 14.93 -22.60 -4.31
CA LEU A 285 15.06 -23.02 -2.91
C LEU A 285 15.24 -24.54 -2.75
N GLY A 286 15.13 -25.31 -3.84
CA GLY A 286 15.25 -26.76 -3.85
C GLY A 286 13.91 -27.46 -4.08
N GLU A 287 13.90 -28.77 -3.84
CA GLU A 287 12.71 -29.62 -4.02
C GLU A 287 11.57 -29.21 -3.08
N PRO A 288 10.30 -29.47 -3.44
CA PRO A 288 9.13 -29.19 -2.63
C PRO A 288 9.24 -29.54 -1.14
N ASP A 289 9.81 -30.70 -0.82
CA ASP A 289 9.95 -31.20 0.56
C ASP A 289 11.15 -30.61 1.32
N ASP A 290 11.97 -29.74 0.70
CA ASP A 290 13.10 -29.10 1.36
C ASP A 290 12.61 -28.25 2.56
N PRO A 291 13.11 -28.47 3.79
CA PRO A 291 12.67 -27.74 4.98
C PRO A 291 12.74 -26.22 4.83
N LYS A 292 13.74 -25.71 4.09
CA LYS A 292 13.91 -24.28 3.82
C LYS A 292 12.80 -23.76 2.92
N ARG A 293 12.49 -24.48 1.84
CA ARG A 293 11.40 -24.13 0.92
C ARG A 293 10.05 -24.17 1.62
N VAL A 294 9.81 -25.19 2.46
CA VAL A 294 8.60 -25.31 3.28
C VAL A 294 8.47 -24.14 4.26
N ALA A 295 9.56 -23.74 4.93
CA ALA A 295 9.55 -22.59 5.85
C ALA A 295 9.19 -21.29 5.12
N VAL A 296 9.82 -21.04 3.96
CA VAL A 296 9.50 -19.87 3.14
C VAL A 296 8.05 -19.93 2.65
N ALA A 297 7.55 -21.09 2.22
CA ALA A 297 6.16 -21.26 1.79
C ALA A 297 5.16 -20.96 2.91
N ARG A 298 5.44 -21.44 4.13
CA ARG A 298 4.65 -21.13 5.33
C ARG A 298 4.62 -19.63 5.62
N SER A 299 5.76 -18.95 5.52
CA SER A 299 5.82 -17.50 5.77
C SER A 299 4.99 -16.66 4.81
N VAL A 300 4.72 -17.16 3.60
CA VAL A 300 3.81 -16.51 2.63
C VAL A 300 2.35 -16.83 2.93
N LEU A 301 2.03 -18.11 3.19
CA LEU A 301 0.65 -18.60 3.25
C LEU A 301 -0.01 -18.46 4.63
N ALA A 302 0.75 -18.55 5.72
CA ALA A 302 0.18 -18.54 7.07
C ALA A 302 -0.48 -17.20 7.47
N PRO A 303 0.08 -16.01 7.13
CA PRO A 303 -0.60 -14.74 7.37
C PRO A 303 -1.94 -14.67 6.62
N MET A 304 -2.00 -15.15 5.38
CA MET A 304 -3.23 -15.19 4.59
C MET A 304 -4.30 -16.08 5.22
N LEU A 305 -3.92 -17.26 5.73
CA LEU A 305 -4.85 -18.15 6.43
C LEU A 305 -5.35 -17.51 7.73
N SER A 306 -4.47 -16.85 8.48
CA SER A 306 -4.85 -16.15 9.71
C SER A 306 -5.81 -14.99 9.42
N CYS A 307 -5.60 -14.29 8.30
CA CYS A 307 -6.51 -13.27 7.80
C CYS A 307 -7.87 -13.87 7.38
N ALA A 308 -7.86 -15.00 6.66
CA ALA A 308 -9.08 -15.70 6.26
C ALA A 308 -9.90 -16.20 7.45
N GLU A 309 -9.25 -16.67 8.52
CA GLU A 309 -9.94 -17.06 9.75
C GLU A 309 -10.58 -15.87 10.47
N LEU A 310 -9.93 -14.70 10.42
CA LEU A 310 -10.42 -13.49 11.11
C LEU A 310 -11.57 -12.80 10.37
N VAL A 311 -11.37 -12.48 9.09
CA VAL A 311 -12.30 -11.62 8.33
C VAL A 311 -13.02 -12.34 7.19
N GLY A 312 -12.60 -13.56 6.87
CA GLY A 312 -13.20 -14.38 5.82
C GLY A 312 -13.87 -15.64 6.36
N THR A 313 -13.82 -16.69 5.55
CA THR A 313 -14.23 -18.04 5.89
C THR A 313 -13.21 -19.02 5.33
N ILE A 314 -12.83 -19.99 6.16
CA ILE A 314 -12.08 -21.16 5.72
C ILE A 314 -13.07 -22.32 5.62
N LEU A 315 -13.21 -22.90 4.44
CA LEU A 315 -13.96 -24.13 4.21
C LEU A 315 -13.00 -25.31 4.13
N GLU A 316 -13.33 -26.41 4.80
CA GLU A 316 -12.54 -27.64 4.78
C GLU A 316 -13.41 -28.86 4.51
N MET A 317 -12.81 -29.83 3.82
CA MET A 317 -13.29 -31.21 3.78
C MET A 317 -12.26 -32.09 4.47
N ARG A 318 -12.72 -32.90 5.42
CA ARG A 318 -11.87 -33.78 6.23
C ARG A 318 -12.09 -35.25 5.90
N VAL A 319 -11.06 -36.05 6.11
CA VAL A 319 -11.10 -37.51 5.95
C VAL A 319 -10.37 -38.16 7.10
N VAL A 320 -10.84 -39.34 7.53
CA VAL A 320 -10.13 -40.15 8.53
C VAL A 320 -9.00 -40.88 7.82
N GLY A 321 -7.77 -40.57 8.19
CA GLY A 321 -6.56 -41.22 7.69
C GLY A 321 -6.44 -42.68 8.16
N GLU A 322 -5.49 -43.40 7.59
CA GLU A 322 -5.19 -44.81 7.95
C GLU A 322 -4.80 -44.99 9.43
N ASP A 323 -4.28 -43.93 10.04
CA ASP A 323 -3.92 -43.86 11.47
C ASP A 323 -5.11 -43.51 12.38
N GLY A 324 -6.31 -43.39 11.82
CA GLY A 324 -7.53 -43.02 12.54
C GLY A 324 -7.67 -41.53 12.85
N ARG A 325 -6.73 -40.68 12.42
CA ARG A 325 -6.80 -39.23 12.64
C ARG A 325 -7.51 -38.51 11.51
N GLU A 326 -8.31 -37.49 11.83
CA GLU A 326 -8.86 -36.62 10.79
C GLU A 326 -7.77 -35.74 10.18
N VAL A 327 -7.62 -35.82 8.86
CA VAL A 327 -6.76 -34.95 8.06
C VAL A 327 -7.59 -34.08 7.13
N THR A 328 -7.12 -32.86 6.87
CA THR A 328 -7.75 -31.93 5.93
C THR A 328 -7.43 -32.37 4.51
N ALA A 329 -8.45 -32.85 3.78
CA ALA A 329 -8.31 -33.33 2.41
C ALA A 329 -8.34 -32.20 1.38
N ALA A 330 -9.16 -31.18 1.64
CA ALA A 330 -9.20 -29.96 0.83
C ALA A 330 -9.56 -28.76 1.71
N SER A 331 -9.06 -27.59 1.33
CA SER A 331 -9.33 -26.32 1.99
C SER A 331 -9.50 -25.19 0.98
N CYS A 332 -10.39 -24.25 1.29
CA CYS A 332 -10.66 -23.05 0.51
C CYS A 332 -10.81 -21.84 1.44
N THR A 333 -10.10 -20.76 1.16
CA THR A 333 -10.33 -19.47 1.82
C THR A 333 -11.20 -18.58 0.93
N ALA A 334 -12.24 -18.01 1.54
CA ALA A 334 -13.21 -17.16 0.87
C ALA A 334 -13.43 -15.88 1.69
N PHE A 335 -13.50 -14.75 0.99
CA PHE A 335 -13.68 -13.43 1.58
C PHE A 335 -14.93 -12.80 0.98
N HIS A 336 -15.90 -12.44 1.82
CA HIS A 336 -17.10 -11.73 1.39
C HIS A 336 -16.74 -10.30 0.89
N PRO A 337 -17.50 -9.67 -0.02
CA PRO A 337 -17.25 -8.31 -0.50
C PRO A 337 -16.88 -7.29 0.58
N GLY A 338 -17.66 -7.23 1.67
CA GLY A 338 -17.41 -6.32 2.79
C GLY A 338 -16.18 -6.65 3.65
N SER A 339 -15.57 -7.82 3.46
CA SER A 339 -14.36 -8.23 4.18
C SER A 339 -13.06 -7.81 3.49
N LEU A 340 -13.10 -7.21 2.29
CA LEU A 340 -11.91 -6.77 1.56
C LEU A 340 -11.57 -5.31 1.91
N GLU A 341 -10.33 -5.05 2.31
CA GLU A 341 -9.81 -3.70 2.56
C GLU A 341 -9.40 -3.06 1.24
N ASN A 342 -10.20 -2.08 0.79
CA ASN A 342 -10.03 -1.41 -0.49
C ASN A 342 -9.93 -2.39 -1.68
N GLY A 343 -10.59 -3.54 -1.62
CA GLY A 343 -10.53 -4.60 -2.66
C GLY A 343 -9.38 -5.60 -2.49
N THR A 344 -8.66 -5.57 -1.36
CA THR A 344 -7.57 -6.52 -1.05
C THR A 344 -7.82 -7.29 0.24
N VAL A 345 -7.22 -8.48 0.36
CA VAL A 345 -7.36 -9.31 1.57
C VAL A 345 -6.64 -8.68 2.76
N MET A 346 -5.37 -8.32 2.55
CA MET A 346 -4.53 -7.66 3.53
C MET A 346 -3.60 -6.70 2.79
N GLU A 347 -3.82 -5.41 2.94
CA GLU A 347 -2.94 -4.41 2.32
C GLU A 347 -1.63 -4.34 3.11
N THR A 348 -0.47 -4.44 2.43
CA THR A 348 0.82 -4.37 3.12
C THR A 348 0.94 -3.08 3.95
N GLY A 349 1.26 -3.22 5.24
CA GLY A 349 1.34 -2.10 6.16
C GLY A 349 0.02 -1.64 6.79
N SER A 350 -1.11 -2.28 6.46
CA SER A 350 -2.37 -2.11 7.19
C SER A 350 -2.36 -2.78 8.56
N ASP A 351 -3.28 -2.40 9.44
CA ASP A 351 -3.47 -3.05 10.74
C ASP A 351 -3.86 -4.52 10.59
N ARG A 352 -4.62 -4.84 9.54
CA ARG A 352 -4.97 -6.21 9.19
C ARG A 352 -3.74 -7.03 8.81
N TYR A 353 -2.84 -6.46 8.02
CA TYR A 353 -1.57 -7.10 7.67
C TYR A 353 -0.73 -7.35 8.91
N TYR A 354 -0.55 -6.36 9.79
CA TYR A 354 0.20 -6.53 11.04
C TYR A 354 -0.42 -7.58 11.95
N PHE A 355 -1.74 -7.55 12.12
CA PHE A 355 -2.43 -8.56 12.92
C PHE A 355 -2.21 -9.96 12.33
N SER A 356 -2.35 -10.12 11.02
CA SER A 356 -2.16 -11.42 10.36
C SER A 356 -0.75 -11.99 10.55
N LEU A 357 0.28 -11.14 10.53
CA LEU A 357 1.65 -11.54 10.84
C LEU A 357 1.78 -12.01 12.29
N THR A 358 1.28 -11.22 13.25
CA THR A 358 1.36 -11.59 14.67
C THR A 358 0.57 -12.86 15.01
N ALA A 359 -0.62 -13.03 14.42
CA ALA A 359 -1.50 -14.18 14.66
C ALA A 359 -0.95 -15.47 14.03
N SER A 360 -0.33 -15.36 12.85
CA SER A 360 0.30 -16.52 12.21
C SER A 360 1.55 -17.00 12.95
N MET A 361 2.19 -16.12 13.72
CA MET A 361 3.49 -16.34 14.38
C MET A 361 4.63 -16.69 13.41
N GLU A 362 4.47 -16.40 12.12
CA GLU A 362 5.46 -16.64 11.08
C GLU A 362 6.04 -15.30 10.63
N ALA A 363 7.34 -15.10 10.82
CA ALA A 363 8.03 -13.93 10.29
C ALA A 363 8.03 -13.98 8.75
N PRO A 364 8.02 -12.83 8.04
CA PRO A 364 8.03 -12.78 6.58
C PRO A 364 9.43 -13.10 6.02
N ILE A 365 9.97 -14.27 6.34
CA ILE A 365 11.32 -14.72 5.93
C ILE A 365 11.44 -14.90 4.41
N PHE A 366 10.33 -14.93 3.67
CA PHE A 366 10.34 -14.81 2.21
C PHE A 366 10.94 -13.49 1.71
N MET A 367 11.03 -12.47 2.58
CA MET A 367 11.73 -11.22 2.30
C MET A 367 13.24 -11.29 2.62
N ASP A 368 13.74 -12.35 3.26
CA ASP A 368 15.15 -12.46 3.59
C ASP A 368 15.95 -12.99 2.39
N ARG A 369 16.70 -12.10 1.72
CA ARG A 369 17.52 -12.48 0.56
C ARG A 369 18.63 -13.47 0.91
N GLU A 370 19.19 -13.41 2.12
CA GLU A 370 20.26 -14.34 2.53
C GLU A 370 19.71 -15.77 2.59
N LEU A 371 18.47 -15.89 3.07
CA LEU A 371 17.75 -17.15 3.07
C LEU A 371 17.26 -17.50 1.66
N THR A 372 16.49 -16.65 0.99
CA THR A 372 15.79 -17.03 -0.25
C THR A 372 16.67 -17.03 -1.50
N GLY A 373 17.79 -16.33 -1.45
CA GLY A 373 18.65 -16.08 -2.62
C GLY A 373 18.10 -14.98 -3.53
N GLU A 374 19.00 -14.39 -4.31
CA GLU A 374 18.73 -13.26 -5.21
C GLU A 374 17.67 -13.58 -6.26
N LYS A 375 17.72 -14.77 -6.88
CA LYS A 375 16.79 -15.16 -7.95
C LYS A 375 15.35 -15.27 -7.48
N MET A 376 15.09 -15.92 -6.35
CA MET A 376 13.75 -16.01 -5.77
C MET A 376 13.22 -14.61 -5.45
N MET A 377 14.06 -13.74 -4.89
CA MET A 377 13.68 -12.36 -4.56
C MET A 377 13.28 -11.57 -5.80
N GLN A 378 14.10 -11.64 -6.86
CA GLN A 378 13.79 -11.00 -8.14
C GLN A 378 12.46 -11.51 -8.71
N ARG A 379 12.21 -12.83 -8.64
CA ARG A 379 10.94 -13.43 -9.07
C ARG A 379 9.77 -12.97 -8.21
N PHE A 380 9.91 -12.88 -6.89
CA PHE A 380 8.87 -12.39 -5.98
C PHE A 380 8.50 -10.93 -6.25
N VAL A 381 9.52 -10.06 -6.38
CA VAL A 381 9.33 -8.63 -6.67
C VAL A 381 8.71 -8.43 -8.05
N GLY A 382 9.25 -9.08 -9.08
CA GLY A 382 8.70 -9.01 -10.44
C GLY A 382 7.28 -9.58 -10.51
N PHE A 383 7.00 -10.66 -9.79
CA PHE A 383 5.64 -11.19 -9.69
C PHE A 383 4.65 -10.19 -9.10
N LYS A 384 5.02 -9.51 -8.01
CA LYS A 384 4.16 -8.47 -7.41
C LYS A 384 3.98 -7.26 -8.32
N GLN A 385 5.04 -6.83 -9.01
CA GLN A 385 5.02 -5.63 -9.87
C GLN A 385 4.31 -5.88 -11.21
N ASP A 386 4.69 -6.93 -11.93
CA ASP A 386 4.24 -7.16 -13.32
C ASP A 386 2.86 -7.82 -13.40
N SER A 387 2.48 -8.62 -12.39
CA SER A 387 1.10 -9.13 -12.34
C SER A 387 0.10 -8.01 -12.06
N ALA A 388 0.52 -7.02 -11.25
CA ALA A 388 -0.30 -5.95 -10.70
C ALA A 388 -1.66 -6.45 -10.16
N TRP A 389 -1.69 -7.68 -9.66
CA TRP A 389 -2.93 -8.41 -9.36
C TRP A 389 -3.79 -7.71 -8.30
N ASP A 390 -3.16 -7.02 -7.34
CA ASP A 390 -3.82 -6.29 -6.27
C ASP A 390 -4.52 -5.08 -6.89
N ASP A 391 -3.87 -4.32 -7.79
CA ASP A 391 -4.48 -3.20 -8.51
C ASP A 391 -5.67 -3.63 -9.36
N LYS A 392 -5.51 -4.72 -10.13
CA LYS A 392 -6.59 -5.25 -10.98
C LYS A 392 -7.78 -5.74 -10.16
N ARG A 393 -7.52 -6.39 -9.02
CA ARG A 393 -8.56 -6.81 -8.07
C ARG A 393 -9.28 -5.61 -7.47
N ARG A 394 -8.54 -4.57 -7.06
CA ARG A 394 -9.14 -3.31 -6.58
C ARG A 394 -10.02 -2.64 -7.63
N GLU A 395 -9.56 -2.61 -8.87
CA GLU A 395 -10.35 -2.06 -9.98
C GLU A 395 -11.64 -2.86 -10.20
N TYR A 396 -11.57 -4.19 -10.10
CA TYR A 396 -12.76 -5.03 -10.17
C TYR A 396 -13.73 -4.75 -9.02
N ALA A 397 -13.22 -4.72 -7.78
CA ALA A 397 -14.00 -4.49 -6.57
C ALA A 397 -14.77 -3.16 -6.58
N LYS A 398 -14.24 -2.13 -7.26
CA LYS A 398 -14.93 -0.83 -7.45
C LYS A 398 -16.14 -0.92 -8.36
N ARG A 399 -16.16 -1.89 -9.28
CA ARG A 399 -17.20 -2.01 -10.31
C ARG A 399 -18.35 -2.91 -9.86
N LYS A 400 -18.05 -4.00 -9.16
CA LYS A 400 -19.04 -5.00 -8.75
C LYS A 400 -18.63 -5.64 -7.42
N PRO A 401 -19.56 -5.87 -6.47
CA PRO A 401 -19.26 -6.64 -5.28
C PRO A 401 -18.83 -8.05 -5.66
N MET A 402 -17.80 -8.56 -4.99
CA MET A 402 -17.25 -9.88 -5.28
C MET A 402 -16.90 -10.63 -4.00
N TRP A 403 -17.23 -11.91 -3.97
CA TRP A 403 -16.55 -12.89 -3.15
C TRP A 403 -15.17 -13.17 -3.73
N TYR A 404 -14.16 -13.17 -2.88
CA TYR A 404 -12.78 -13.42 -3.29
C TYR A 404 -12.29 -14.77 -2.76
N ILE A 405 -11.82 -15.65 -3.65
CA ILE A 405 -11.15 -16.90 -3.26
C ILE A 405 -9.66 -16.62 -3.11
N GLY A 406 -9.15 -16.70 -1.88
CA GLY A 406 -7.74 -16.39 -1.60
C GLY A 406 -6.80 -17.56 -1.87
N ALA A 407 -7.20 -18.75 -1.45
CA ALA A 407 -6.45 -19.99 -1.65
C ALA A 407 -7.40 -21.16 -1.75
N LEU A 408 -7.09 -22.08 -2.66
CA LEU A 408 -7.80 -23.34 -2.82
C LEU A 408 -6.76 -24.44 -2.98
N GLY A 409 -6.79 -25.42 -2.10
CA GLY A 409 -5.84 -26.53 -2.12
C GLY A 409 -6.52 -27.86 -1.84
N THR A 410 -6.11 -28.90 -2.57
CA THR A 410 -6.48 -30.28 -2.27
C THR A 410 -5.20 -31.05 -1.98
N HIS A 411 -5.18 -31.75 -0.86
CA HIS A 411 -4.04 -32.56 -0.48
C HIS A 411 -3.80 -33.65 -1.55
N PRO A 412 -2.54 -33.93 -1.94
CA PRO A 412 -2.18 -34.75 -3.10
C PRO A 412 -2.87 -36.11 -3.14
N LYS A 413 -2.91 -36.80 -1.99
CA LYS A 413 -3.55 -38.13 -1.82
C LYS A 413 -5.05 -38.15 -2.13
N TYR A 414 -5.72 -37.00 -2.12
CA TYR A 414 -7.18 -36.89 -2.25
C TYR A 414 -7.62 -36.12 -3.49
N GLN A 415 -6.69 -35.83 -4.40
CA GLN A 415 -7.00 -35.22 -5.69
C GLN A 415 -7.78 -36.13 -6.63
N GLY A 416 -8.35 -35.54 -7.69
CA GLY A 416 -9.14 -36.27 -8.69
C GLY A 416 -10.53 -36.69 -8.22
N ARG A 417 -10.94 -36.27 -7.02
CA ARG A 417 -12.22 -36.66 -6.38
C ARG A 417 -13.27 -35.53 -6.32
N GLY A 418 -12.99 -34.40 -6.98
CA GLY A 418 -13.91 -33.26 -7.05
C GLY A 418 -14.03 -32.42 -5.77
N LEU A 419 -13.15 -32.60 -4.78
CA LEU A 419 -13.20 -31.88 -3.49
C LEU A 419 -13.14 -30.36 -3.66
N ALA A 420 -12.14 -29.87 -4.42
CA ALA A 420 -11.98 -28.45 -4.71
C ALA A 420 -13.21 -27.83 -5.40
N SER A 421 -13.79 -28.54 -6.38
CA SER A 421 -14.99 -28.08 -7.09
C SER A 421 -16.20 -27.96 -6.17
N ARG A 422 -16.35 -28.83 -5.17
CA ARG A 422 -17.43 -28.72 -4.17
C ARG A 422 -17.24 -27.52 -3.24
N LEU A 423 -16.01 -27.27 -2.79
CA LEU A 423 -15.72 -26.07 -2.00
C LEU A 423 -16.05 -24.79 -2.79
N LEU A 424 -15.65 -24.73 -4.07
CA LEU A 424 -15.99 -23.61 -4.94
C LEU A 424 -17.50 -23.47 -5.18
N ALA A 425 -18.24 -24.57 -5.28
CA ALA A 425 -19.69 -24.54 -5.45
C ALA A 425 -20.40 -23.91 -4.24
N VAL A 426 -19.90 -24.16 -3.02
CA VAL A 426 -20.43 -23.52 -1.80
C VAL A 426 -20.22 -22.01 -1.86
N VAL A 427 -19.00 -21.55 -2.17
CA VAL A 427 -18.73 -20.10 -2.24
C VAL A 427 -19.49 -19.44 -3.38
N ALA A 428 -19.63 -20.10 -4.53
CA ALA A 428 -20.46 -19.61 -5.62
C ALA A 428 -21.94 -19.50 -5.20
N GLY A 429 -22.45 -20.44 -4.38
CA GLY A 429 -23.78 -20.33 -3.79
C GLY A 429 -23.94 -19.12 -2.87
N TRP A 430 -22.91 -18.77 -2.09
CA TRP A 430 -22.90 -17.55 -1.28
C TRP A 430 -22.84 -16.28 -2.14
N ALA A 431 -21.99 -16.27 -3.16
CA ALA A 431 -21.89 -15.16 -4.11
C ALA A 431 -23.24 -14.89 -4.79
N LYS A 432 -23.90 -15.95 -5.28
CA LYS A 432 -25.24 -15.89 -5.86
C LYS A 432 -26.27 -15.32 -4.89
N ARG A 433 -26.27 -15.80 -3.64
CA ARG A 433 -27.19 -15.32 -2.59
C ARG A 433 -27.03 -13.82 -2.36
N ASP A 434 -25.79 -13.33 -2.42
CA ASP A 434 -25.46 -11.93 -2.13
C ASP A 434 -25.54 -11.03 -3.37
N GLY A 435 -25.87 -11.57 -4.55
CA GLY A 435 -25.83 -10.83 -5.81
C GLY A 435 -24.42 -10.34 -6.16
N ALA A 436 -23.39 -11.05 -5.72
CA ALA A 436 -21.98 -10.75 -5.92
C ALA A 436 -21.34 -11.75 -6.89
N ASP A 437 -20.27 -11.35 -7.57
CA ASP A 437 -19.47 -12.31 -8.37
C ASP A 437 -18.62 -13.18 -7.46
N CYS A 438 -18.13 -14.32 -7.96
CA CYS A 438 -17.06 -15.06 -7.31
C CYS A 438 -15.77 -14.92 -8.11
N TYR A 439 -14.74 -14.32 -7.52
CA TYR A 439 -13.52 -13.88 -8.20
C TYR A 439 -12.27 -14.55 -7.59
N LEU A 440 -11.27 -14.83 -8.41
CA LEU A 440 -9.97 -15.40 -8.00
C LEU A 440 -8.84 -15.05 -8.99
N GLU A 441 -7.60 -15.26 -8.56
CA GLU A 441 -6.47 -15.35 -9.48
C GLU A 441 -5.85 -16.75 -9.50
N CYS A 442 -5.36 -17.17 -10.67
CA CYS A 442 -4.68 -18.45 -10.82
C CYS A 442 -3.61 -18.45 -11.92
N SER A 443 -2.70 -19.42 -11.83
CA SER A 443 -1.74 -19.70 -12.92
C SER A 443 -2.42 -20.30 -14.15
N LYS A 444 -1.80 -20.15 -15.33
CA LYS A 444 -2.29 -20.63 -16.64
C LYS A 444 -2.80 -22.07 -16.64
N GLU A 445 -2.09 -22.98 -15.98
CA GLU A 445 -2.37 -24.41 -15.97
C GLU A 445 -3.67 -24.74 -15.24
N ASN A 446 -4.13 -23.86 -14.34
CA ASN A 446 -5.37 -24.03 -13.59
C ASN A 446 -6.58 -23.43 -14.30
N VAL A 447 -6.41 -22.64 -15.37
CA VAL A 447 -7.55 -22.02 -16.09
C VAL A 447 -8.60 -23.06 -16.52
N PRO A 448 -8.24 -24.23 -17.12
CA PRO A 448 -9.23 -25.22 -17.52
C PRO A 448 -10.01 -25.85 -16.36
N PHE A 449 -9.46 -25.81 -15.14
CA PHE A 449 -10.17 -26.25 -13.93
C PHE A 449 -11.27 -25.27 -13.55
N TYR A 450 -10.91 -23.99 -13.52
CA TYR A 450 -11.83 -22.92 -13.14
C TYR A 450 -12.92 -22.69 -14.19
N GLU A 451 -12.60 -22.80 -15.49
CA GLU A 451 -13.59 -22.80 -16.58
C GLU A 451 -14.66 -23.89 -16.37
N LYS A 452 -14.25 -25.12 -16.03
CA LYS A 452 -15.20 -26.20 -15.69
C LYS A 452 -16.03 -25.91 -14.44
N CYS A 453 -15.54 -25.06 -13.55
CA CYS A 453 -16.27 -24.59 -12.37
C CYS A 453 -17.14 -23.34 -12.65
N GLY A 454 -17.23 -22.90 -13.91
CA GLY A 454 -18.05 -21.78 -14.36
C GLY A 454 -17.40 -20.41 -14.21
N TYR A 455 -16.08 -20.32 -14.15
CA TYR A 455 -15.35 -19.06 -14.13
C TYR A 455 -14.86 -18.71 -15.53
N ASP A 456 -14.97 -17.43 -15.89
CA ASP A 456 -14.43 -16.88 -17.13
C ASP A 456 -13.18 -16.05 -16.87
N VAL A 457 -12.27 -16.03 -17.86
CA VAL A 457 -11.08 -15.19 -17.80
C VAL A 457 -11.48 -13.72 -17.94
N ASN A 458 -11.13 -12.93 -16.93
CA ASN A 458 -11.32 -11.48 -16.92
C ASN A 458 -10.08 -10.74 -17.42
N TRP A 459 -8.89 -11.13 -16.93
CA TRP A 459 -7.63 -10.54 -17.37
C TRP A 459 -6.49 -11.54 -17.32
N ARG A 460 -5.41 -11.22 -18.06
CA ARG A 460 -4.13 -11.94 -18.03
C ARG A 460 -2.96 -10.96 -17.85
N SER A 461 -1.94 -11.39 -17.13
CA SER A 461 -0.61 -10.74 -17.09
C SER A 461 0.47 -11.79 -17.27
N ASP A 462 1.50 -11.48 -18.04
CA ASP A 462 2.70 -12.31 -18.16
C ASP A 462 3.83 -11.63 -17.36
N VAL A 463 4.47 -12.39 -16.47
CA VAL A 463 5.58 -11.95 -15.61
C VAL A 463 6.86 -12.56 -16.16
N ASN A 464 7.81 -11.72 -16.57
CA ASN A 464 9.06 -12.17 -17.18
C ASN A 464 10.26 -11.76 -16.32
N VAL A 465 10.90 -12.74 -15.68
CA VAL A 465 12.06 -12.50 -14.80
C VAL A 465 13.13 -13.56 -15.07
N ASP A 466 14.39 -13.14 -15.15
CA ASP A 466 15.56 -14.03 -15.34
C ASP A 466 15.41 -14.96 -16.56
N GLY A 467 14.85 -14.46 -17.67
CA GLY A 467 14.61 -15.22 -18.90
C GLY A 467 13.52 -16.30 -18.78
N THR A 468 12.78 -16.34 -17.67
CA THR A 468 11.67 -17.26 -17.43
C THR A 468 10.34 -16.50 -17.32
N CYS A 469 9.24 -17.13 -17.70
CA CYS A 469 7.92 -16.51 -17.73
C CYS A 469 6.93 -17.32 -16.90
N THR A 470 6.07 -16.63 -16.14
CA THR A 470 4.84 -17.19 -15.59
C THR A 470 3.66 -16.30 -15.96
N SER A 471 2.45 -16.86 -16.07
CA SER A 471 1.26 -16.11 -16.44
C SER A 471 0.24 -16.18 -15.31
N MET A 472 -0.33 -15.03 -14.96
CA MET A 472 -1.40 -14.90 -13.99
C MET A 472 -2.70 -14.53 -14.68
N PHE A 473 -3.79 -15.16 -14.26
CA PHE A 473 -5.13 -14.94 -14.77
C PHE A 473 -6.03 -14.50 -13.63
N GLY A 474 -6.73 -13.38 -13.79
CA GLY A 474 -7.89 -13.08 -12.98
C GLY A 474 -9.12 -13.68 -13.61
N MET A 475 -9.88 -14.44 -12.83
CA MET A 475 -11.08 -15.13 -13.30
C MET A 475 -12.27 -14.77 -12.42
N ALA A 476 -13.43 -14.62 -13.04
CA ALA A 476 -14.67 -14.31 -12.34
C ALA A 476 -15.79 -15.25 -12.82
N ARG A 477 -16.56 -15.76 -11.89
CA ARG A 477 -17.84 -16.40 -12.14
C ARG A 477 -18.92 -15.36 -11.88
N VAL A 478 -19.57 -14.95 -12.96
CA VAL A 478 -20.66 -13.98 -12.94
C VAL A 478 -21.95 -14.74 -12.65
N ASP A 479 -22.70 -14.29 -11.64
CA ASP A 479 -24.10 -14.64 -11.51
C ASP A 479 -24.94 -13.61 -12.28
N ASP A 480 -25.74 -14.10 -13.22
CA ASP A 480 -26.74 -13.36 -14.01
C ASP A 480 -28.07 -13.18 -13.26
#